data_AF-A0A7Y2CVH8-F1
#
_entry.id   AF-A0A7Y2CVH8-F1
#
_cell.length_a   1.000
_cell.length_b   1.000
_cell.length_c   1.000
_cell.angle_alpha   90.00
_cell.angle_beta   90.00
_cell.angle_gamma   90.00
#
_symmetry.space_group_name_H-M   'P 1'
#
loop_
_entity.id
_entity.type
_entity.pdbx_description
1 polymer ?
#
loop_
_entity_poly.entity_id
_entity_poly.type
_entity_poly.pdbx_seq_one_letter_code
_entity_poly.pdbx_strand_id
1 'polypeptide(L)' 'LTDDSRSFAAEVLEKAGVAVTPGLDFDPVRGKGTLRFSYARSTADIEEGLSRLKAFMAAR' A
#
# COMPACT_ATOMS: atom_id res chain seq x y z
N LEU A 1 0.79 10.29 6.28
CA LEU A 1 1.42 9.17 5.55
C LEU A 1 1.64 9.54 4.08
N THR A 2 0.59 10.03 3.41
CA THR A 2 0.64 10.63 2.06
C THR A 2 -0.58 11.51 1.83
N ASP A 3 -0.47 12.44 0.87
CA ASP A 3 -1.53 13.33 0.38
C ASP A 3 -1.95 12.94 -1.04
N ASP A 4 -1.26 11.94 -1.60
CA ASP A 4 -1.46 11.34 -2.91
C ASP A 4 -1.32 9.81 -2.79
N SER A 5 -2.46 9.14 -2.66
CA SER A 5 -2.53 7.68 -2.55
C SER A 5 -2.10 6.96 -3.81
N ARG A 6 -2.24 7.58 -4.99
CA ARG A 6 -1.84 6.97 -6.27
C ARG A 6 -0.32 6.90 -6.38
N SER A 7 0.36 8.03 -6.14
CA SER A 7 1.82 8.09 -6.16
C SER A 7 2.42 7.20 -5.07
N PHE A 8 1.81 7.19 -3.88
CA PHE A 8 2.28 6.34 -2.79
C PHE A 8 2.08 4.84 -3.09
N ALA A 9 0.95 4.43 -3.68
CA ALA A 9 0.75 3.03 -4.08
C ALA A 9 1.79 2.56 -5.12
N ALA A 10 2.16 3.44 -6.06
CA ALA A 10 3.22 3.15 -7.04
C ALA A 10 4.59 3.01 -6.35
N GLU A 11 4.92 3.92 -5.42
CA GLU A 11 6.17 3.87 -4.65
C GLU A 11 6.28 2.58 -3.82
N VAL A 12 5.19 2.16 -3.16
CA VAL A 12 5.13 0.90 -2.39
C VAL A 12 5.38 -0.30 -3.30
N LEU A 13 4.81 -0.33 -4.49
CA LEU A 13 5.04 -1.41 -5.44
C LEU A 13 6.51 -1.44 -5.91
N GLU A 14 7.05 -0.29 -6.28
CA GLU A 14 8.42 -0.17 -6.81
C GLU A 14 9.48 -0.55 -5.76
N LYS A 15 9.36 -0.01 -4.54
CA LYS A 15 10.40 -0.13 -3.50
C LYS A 15 10.19 -1.34 -2.58
N ALA A 16 8.95 -1.66 -2.24
CA ALA A 16 8.64 -2.77 -1.33
C ALA A 16 8.22 -4.05 -2.08
N GLY A 17 7.88 -3.97 -3.36
CA GLY A 17 7.36 -5.11 -4.12
C GLY A 17 5.99 -5.58 -3.62
N VAL A 18 5.20 -4.69 -3.01
CA VAL A 18 3.86 -5.00 -2.49
C VAL A 18 2.81 -4.20 -3.25
N ALA A 19 1.86 -4.89 -3.88
CA ALA A 19 0.76 -4.23 -4.59
C ALA A 19 -0.34 -3.81 -3.60
N VAL A 20 -0.70 -2.52 -3.64
CA VAL A 20 -1.80 -1.94 -2.86
C VAL A 20 -2.68 -1.09 -3.79
N THR A 21 -3.97 -0.94 -3.47
CA THR A 21 -4.89 -0.15 -4.29
C THR A 21 -5.07 1.25 -3.70
N PRO A 22 -4.94 2.34 -4.49
CA PRO A 22 -5.17 3.69 -4.00
C PRO A 22 -6.63 3.90 -3.60
N GLY A 23 -6.86 4.69 -2.54
CA GLY A 23 -8.20 5.03 -2.08
C GLY A 23 -9.01 5.85 -3.08
N LEU A 24 -8.34 6.55 -4.00
CA LEU A 24 -8.97 7.35 -5.06
C LEU A 24 -9.89 6.53 -5.97
N ASP A 25 -9.65 5.23 -6.11
CA ASP A 25 -10.50 4.32 -6.88
C ASP A 25 -11.88 4.11 -6.21
N PHE A 26 -12.01 4.45 -4.92
CA PHE A 26 -13.23 4.25 -4.12
C PHE A 26 -13.88 5.56 -3.67
N ASP A 27 -13.09 6.61 -3.45
CA ASP A 27 -13.58 7.94 -3.05
C ASP A 27 -12.71 9.03 -3.70
N PRO A 28 -13.23 9.79 -4.70
CA PRO A 28 -12.45 10.81 -5.37
C PRO A 28 -12.15 12.05 -4.51
N VAL A 29 -12.90 12.25 -3.41
CA VAL A 29 -12.76 13.41 -2.53
C VAL A 29 -11.82 13.09 -1.37
N ARG A 30 -12.03 11.96 -0.69
CA ARG A 30 -11.31 11.58 0.54
C ARG A 30 -10.26 10.49 0.33
N GLY A 31 -10.28 9.79 -0.80
CA GLY A 31 -9.42 8.65 -1.08
C GLY A 31 -7.95 8.97 -1.31
N LYS A 32 -7.58 10.25 -1.42
CA LYS A 32 -6.18 10.69 -1.54
C LYS A 32 -5.30 10.30 -0.35
N GLY A 33 -5.90 10.13 0.84
CA GLY A 33 -5.18 9.76 2.07
C GLY A 33 -5.29 8.29 2.47
N THR A 34 -5.94 7.44 1.68
CA THR A 34 -6.23 6.05 2.06
C THR A 34 -5.70 5.05 1.03
N LEU A 35 -5.47 3.82 1.49
CA LEU A 35 -5.13 2.65 0.68
C LEU A 35 -6.06 1.50 1.05
N ARG A 36 -6.27 0.58 0.11
CA ARG A 36 -6.98 -0.68 0.34
C ARG A 36 -6.02 -1.85 0.24
N PHE A 37 -6.08 -2.73 1.24
CA PHE A 37 -5.39 -4.01 1.28
C PHE A 37 -6.36 -5.16 1.04
N SER A 38 -5.92 -6.16 0.29
CA SER A 38 -6.63 -7.44 0.16
C SER A 38 -5.93 -8.49 1.01
N TYR A 39 -6.72 -9.27 1.74
CA TYR A 39 -6.25 -10.37 2.60
C TYR A 39 -6.75 -11.73 2.11
N ALA A 40 -7.03 -11.84 0.80
CA ALA A 40 -7.51 -13.08 0.16
C ALA A 40 -6.37 -14.00 -0.33
N ARG A 41 -5.16 -13.84 0.22
CA ARG A 41 -3.97 -14.67 -0.07
C ARG A 41 -3.64 -15.56 1.12
N SER A 42 -2.60 -16.39 0.98
CA SER A 42 -2.12 -17.21 2.09
C SER A 42 -1.64 -16.33 3.24
N THR A 43 -1.68 -16.84 4.47
CA THR A 43 -1.10 -16.14 5.63
C THR A 43 0.37 -15.83 5.42
N ALA A 44 1.13 -16.76 4.82
CA ALA A 44 2.55 -16.58 4.54
C ALA A 44 2.82 -15.38 3.60
N ASP A 45 2.03 -15.25 2.53
CA ASP A 45 2.14 -14.10 1.61
C ASP A 45 1.82 -12.78 2.33
N ILE A 46 0.83 -12.78 3.23
CA ILE A 46 0.45 -11.60 4.01
C ILE A 46 1.57 -11.22 4.99
N GLU A 47 2.14 -12.18 5.71
CA GLU A 47 3.26 -11.96 6.62
C GLU A 47 4.49 -11.40 5.90
N GLU A 48 4.83 -11.96 4.75
CA GLU A 48 5.90 -11.44 3.90
C GLU A 48 5.62 -10.00 3.44
N GLY A 49 4.41 -9.74 2.93
CA GLY A 49 3.99 -8.41 2.50
C GLY A 49 4.08 -7.39 3.63
N LEU A 50 3.63 -7.73 4.83
CA LEU A 50 3.72 -6.86 6.01
C LEU A 50 5.17 -6.60 6.44
N SER A 51 6.05 -7.61 6.36
CA SER A 51 7.48 -7.45 6.64
C SER A 51 8.14 -6.46 5.68
N ARG A 52 7.89 -6.60 4.37
CA ARG A 52 8.38 -5.69 3.32
C ARG A 52 7.86 -4.26 3.52
N LEU A 53 6.56 -4.11 3.82
CA LEU A 53 5.96 -2.80 4.11
C LEU A 53 6.59 -2.14 5.34
N LYS A 54 6.83 -2.90 6.41
CA LYS A 54 7.48 -2.39 7.62
C LYS A 54 8.89 -1.88 7.32
N ALA A 55 9.68 -2.65 6.56
CA ALA A 55 11.03 -2.25 6.17
C ALA A 55 11.02 -0.98 5.29
N PHE A 56 10.13 -0.92 4.30
CA PHE A 56 9.94 0.25 3.45
C PHE A 56 9.57 1.50 4.25
N MET A 57 8.59 1.39 5.16
CA MET A 57 8.14 2.52 5.98
C MET A 57 9.19 3.01 6.97
N ALA A 58 10.08 2.13 7.45
CA ALA A 58 11.18 2.52 8.34
C ALA A 58 12.33 3.23 7.58
N ALA A 59 12.45 3.00 6.28
CA ALA A 59 13.51 3.57 5.43
C ALA A 59 13.10 4.85 4.69
N ARG A 60 11.86 5.33 4.88
CA ARG A 60 11.25 6.47 4.18
C ARG A 60 11.05 7.64 5.12
#